data_AF-A0A1V5A0G7-F1
#
_entry.id   AF-A0A1V5A0G7-F1
#
_cell.length_a   1.000
_cell.length_b   1.000
_cell.length_c   1.000
_cell.angle_alpha   90.00
_cell.angle_beta   90.00
_cell.angle_gamma   90.00
#
_symmetry.space_group_name_H-M   'P 1'
#
loop_
_entity.id
_entity.type
_entity.pdbx_description
1 polymer ?
#
loop_
_entity_poly.entity_id
_entity_poly.type
_entity_poly.pdbx_seq_one_letter_code
_entity_poly.pdbx_strand_id
1 'polypeptide(L)' 'MLEKVKVPPEVYRELVAINREIHYTTDYGLIIKKAQDNGYLHAAKWLEENEELYRRGFARGFEPLS' A
#
# COMPACT_ATOMS: atom_id res chain seq x y z
N MET A 1 7.11 -19.43 5.43
CA MET A 1 7.06 -18.08 4.79
C MET A 1 5.84 -17.37 5.37
N LEU A 2 5.96 -16.08 5.70
CA LEU A 2 4.79 -15.29 6.09
C LEU A 2 3.92 -15.07 4.83
N GLU A 3 2.61 -15.27 4.95
CA GLU A 3 1.68 -15.02 3.84
C GLU A 3 1.63 -13.51 3.53
N LYS A 4 1.79 -13.17 2.25
CA LYS A 4 1.72 -11.78 1.76
C LYS A 4 0.28 -11.27 1.81
N VAL A 5 0.14 -9.95 1.90
CA VAL A 5 -1.19 -9.33 1.81
C VAL A 5 -1.59 -9.20 0.35
N LYS A 6 -2.70 -9.85 -0.01
CA LYS A 6 -3.30 -9.75 -1.34
C LYS A 6 -4.08 -8.45 -1.47
N VAL A 7 -3.84 -7.70 -2.54
CA VAL A 7 -4.52 -6.43 -2.83
C VAL A 7 -4.97 -6.38 -4.29
N PRO A 8 -5.97 -5.57 -4.66
CA PRO A 8 -6.34 -5.37 -6.06
C PRO A 8 -5.12 -4.98 -6.93
N PRO A 9 -5.03 -5.42 -8.20
CA PRO A 9 -3.87 -5.14 -9.05
C PRO A 9 -3.53 -3.64 -9.22
N GLU A 10 -4.54 -2.78 -9.24
CA GLU A 10 -4.40 -1.31 -9.30
C GLU A 10 -3.74 -0.78 -8.02
N VAL A 11 -4.24 -1.23 -6.86
CA VAL A 11 -3.68 -0.91 -5.54
C VAL A 11 -2.23 -1.38 -5.46
N TYR A 12 -1.94 -2.60 -5.91
CA TYR A 12 -0.57 -3.13 -5.90
C TYR A 12 0.39 -2.27 -6.73
N ARG A 13 -0.01 -1.90 -7.96
CA ARG A 13 0.81 -1.07 -8.85
C ARG A 13 1.12 0.30 -8.22
N GLU A 14 0.11 0.93 -7.63
CA GLU A 14 0.25 2.22 -6.98
C GLU A 14 1.08 2.14 -5.68
N LEU A 15 0.88 1.12 -4.84
CA LEU A 15 1.71 0.88 -3.65
C LEU A 15 3.18 0.65 -4.01
N VAL A 16 3.45 -0.12 -5.08
CA VAL A 16 4.82 -0.31 -5.60
C VAL A 16 5.43 1.01 -6.08
N ALA A 17 4.64 1.89 -6.71
CA ALA A 17 5.10 3.20 -7.12
C ALA A 17 5.47 4.07 -5.92
N ILE A 18 4.61 4.13 -4.89
CA ILE A 18 4.90 4.83 -3.64
C ILE A 18 6.15 4.27 -2.95
N ASN A 19 6.30 2.95 -2.90
CA ASN A 19 7.47 2.29 -2.31
C ASN A 19 8.78 2.67 -3.01
N ARG A 20 8.77 2.88 -4.32
CA ARG A 20 9.96 3.33 -5.06
C ARG A 20 10.35 4.77 -4.73
N GLU A 21 9.41 5.57 -4.26
CA GLU A 21 9.62 6.98 -3.97
C GLU A 21 10.04 7.23 -2.51
N ILE A 22 9.33 6.63 -1.55
CA ILE A 22 9.55 6.92 -0.11
C ILE A 22 10.00 5.71 0.70
N HIS A 23 10.10 4.53 0.08
CA HIS A 23 10.11 3.24 0.77
C HIS A 23 8.86 3.03 1.65
N TYR A 24 8.39 1.80 1.78
CA TYR A 24 7.34 1.52 2.75
C TYR A 24 7.79 1.94 4.14
N THR A 25 6.86 2.50 4.90
CA THR A 25 7.10 3.16 6.17
C THR A 25 6.05 2.75 7.19
N THR A 26 6.40 2.81 8.46
CA THR A 26 5.44 2.62 9.56
C THR A 26 4.61 3.87 9.81
N ASP A 27 5.00 5.02 9.24
CA ASP A 27 4.19 6.24 9.22
C ASP A 27 3.04 6.10 8.22
N TYR A 28 1.93 5.61 8.74
CA TYR A 28 0.74 5.34 7.94
C TYR A 28 0.08 6.62 7.41
N GLY A 29 0.20 7.75 8.13
CA GLY A 29 -0.29 9.04 7.65
C GLY A 29 0.51 9.52 6.44
N LEU A 30 1.82 9.33 6.46
CA LEU A 30 2.70 9.68 5.33
C LEU A 30 2.33 8.89 4.07
N ILE A 31 2.04 7.59 4.17
CA ILE A 31 1.69 6.81 2.97
C ILE A 31 0.33 7.20 2.38
N ILE A 32 -0.68 7.47 3.21
CA ILE A 32 -1.99 7.97 2.72
C ILE A 32 -1.80 9.31 1.99
N LYS A 33 -1.11 10.25 2.65
CA LYS A 33 -0.83 11.56 2.05
C LYS A 33 -0.09 11.40 0.72
N LYS A 34 0.87 10.49 0.65
CA LYS A 34 1.64 10.26 -0.57
C LYS A 34 0.83 9.65 -1.70
N ALA A 35 -0.11 8.77 -1.39
CA ALA A 35 -1.05 8.25 -2.36
C ALA A 35 -1.96 9.36 -2.91
N GLN A 36 -2.48 10.23 -2.03
CA GLN A 36 -3.32 11.36 -2.40
C GLN A 36 -2.56 12.40 -3.25
N ASP A 37 -1.36 12.82 -2.83
CA ASP A 37 -0.53 13.82 -3.51
C ASP A 37 -0.12 13.40 -4.93
N ASN A 38 0.06 12.09 -5.16
CA ASN A 38 0.44 11.53 -6.47
C ASN A 38 -0.77 11.13 -7.34
N GLY A 39 -2.01 11.34 -6.89
CA GLY A 39 -3.21 10.95 -7.63
C GLY A 39 -3.41 9.42 -7.72
N TYR A 40 -2.84 8.66 -6.79
CA TYR A 40 -2.99 7.21 -6.69
C TYR A 40 -4.31 6.87 -5.99
N LEU A 41 -5.42 7.06 -6.71
CA LEU A 41 -6.77 6.99 -6.17
C LEU A 41 -7.12 5.60 -5.61
N HIS A 42 -6.61 4.52 -6.19
CA HIS A 42 -6.91 3.16 -5.73
C HIS A 42 -6.19 2.87 -4.42
N ALA A 43 -4.90 3.19 -4.34
CA ALA A 43 -4.11 3.06 -3.12
C ALA A 43 -4.60 4.00 -2.03
N ALA A 44 -4.94 5.26 -2.35
CA ALA A 44 -5.47 6.21 -1.36
C ALA A 44 -6.75 5.67 -0.69
N LYS A 45 -7.74 5.29 -1.50
CA LYS A 45 -8.99 4.71 -1.00
C LYS A 45 -8.76 3.40 -0.24
N TRP A 46 -7.95 2.50 -0.80
CA TRP A 46 -7.66 1.24 -0.13
C TRP A 46 -6.94 1.46 1.20
N LEU A 47 -5.97 2.38 1.25
CA LEU A 47 -5.27 2.72 2.47
C LEU A 47 -6.28 3.22 3.49
N GLU A 48 -7.12 4.22 3.21
CA GLU A 48 -8.12 4.77 4.15
C GLU A 48 -9.01 3.72 4.84
N GLU A 49 -9.29 2.60 4.16
CA GLU A 49 -10.15 1.53 4.67
C GLU A 49 -9.37 0.36 5.34
N ASN A 50 -8.05 0.27 5.16
CA ASN A 50 -7.28 -0.97 5.42
C ASN A 50 -5.95 -0.78 6.17
N GLU A 51 -5.92 0.03 7.23
CA GLU A 51 -4.70 0.28 8.02
C GLU A 51 -4.01 -0.99 8.52
N GLU A 52 -4.78 -1.91 9.09
CA GLU A 52 -4.23 -3.15 9.65
C GLU A 52 -3.60 -4.03 8.55
N LEU A 53 -4.25 -4.13 7.38
CA LEU A 53 -3.71 -4.88 6.26
C LEU A 53 -2.45 -4.21 5.70
N TYR A 54 -2.40 -2.88 5.66
CA TYR A 54 -1.18 -2.17 5.28
C TYR A 54 -0.03 -2.52 6.24
N ARG A 55 -0.25 -2.43 7.57
CA ARG A 55 0.78 -2.78 8.57
C ARG A 55 1.26 -4.22 8.44
N ARG A 56 0.36 -5.16 8.16
CA ARG A 56 0.71 -6.56 7.86
C ARG A 56 1.53 -6.67 6.57
N GLY A 57 1.14 -5.97 5.51
CA GLY A 57 1.83 -5.97 4.22
C GLY A 57 3.18 -5.24 4.25
N PHE A 58 3.35 -4.23 5.10
CA PHE A 58 4.64 -3.61 5.41
C PHE A 58 5.63 -4.67 5.93
N ALA A 59 5.20 -5.51 6.86
CA ALA A 59 6.06 -6.53 7.47
C ALA A 59 6.26 -7.77 6.57
N ARG A 60 5.26 -8.13 5.74
CA ARG A 60 5.20 -9.41 5.02
C ARG A 60 5.35 -9.30 3.50
N GLY A 61 5.20 -8.09 2.97
CA GLY A 61 5.05 -7.82 1.55
C GLY A 61 3.60 -7.85 1.06
N PHE A 62 3.40 -7.26 -0.12
CA PHE A 62 2.14 -7.26 -0.85
C PHE A 62 2.25 -8.13 -2.10
N GLU A 63 1.11 -8.62 -2.58
CA GLU A 63 0.99 -9.25 -3.91
C GLU A 63 -0.38 -8.92 -4.54
N PRO A 64 -0.48 -8.87 -5.87
CA PRO A 64 -1.76 -8.63 -6.53
C PRO A 64 -2.68 -9.85 -6.39
N LEU A 65 -3.99 -9.60 -6.28
CA LEU A 65 -5.01 -10.63 -6.48
C LEU A 65 -4.86 -11.21 -7.90
N SER A 66 -4.89 -12.54 -7.96
CA SER A 66 -4.80 -13.33 -9.19
C SER A 66 -6.10 -13.29 -9.98
#